data_AF-A0A7I2V3G9-F1
#
_entry.id   AF-A0A7I2V3G9-F1
#
_cell.length_a   1.000
_cell.length_b   1.000
_cell.length_c   1.000
_cell.angle_alpha   90.00
_cell.angle_beta   90.00
_cell.angle_gamma   90.00
#
_symmetry.space_group_name_H-M   'P 1'
#
loop_
_entity.id
_entity.type
_entity.pdbx_description
1 polymer ?
#
loop_
_entity_poly.entity_id
_entity_poly.type
_entity_poly.pdbx_seq_one_letter_code
_entity_poly.pdbx_strand_id
1 'polypeptide(L)' 'VFRPRTPPEAIALCSRLLEYTPTARLTPLEACAHSFFDELRDPNVKLPNGRDTPALFNFTTQG' A
#
# COMPACT_ATOMS: atom_id res chain seq x y z
N VAL A 1 17.76 0.93 -9.36
CA VAL A 1 16.76 0.46 -10.36
C VAL A 1 16.13 -0.80 -9.81
N PHE A 2 14.81 -0.94 -9.87
CA PHE A 2 14.07 -2.07 -9.27
C PHE A 2 14.65 -3.43 -9.69
N ARG A 3 14.60 -4.42 -8.79
CA ARG A 3 15.13 -5.75 -9.07
C ARG A 3 14.16 -6.49 -10.02
N PRO A 4 14.61 -7.46 -10.83
CA PRO A 4 13.74 -8.19 -11.77
C PRO A 4 12.55 -8.91 -11.13
N ARG A 5 12.58 -9.13 -9.80
CA ARG A 5 11.52 -9.79 -9.02
C ARG A 5 10.70 -8.81 -8.18
N THR A 6 10.81 -7.51 -8.43
CA THR A 6 9.97 -6.52 -7.76
C THR A 6 8.53 -6.65 -8.29
N PRO A 7 7.51 -6.76 -7.43
CA PRO A 7 6.11 -6.80 -7.85
C PRO A 7 5.74 -5.58 -8.70
N PRO A 8 5.03 -5.76 -9.83
CA PRO A 8 4.66 -4.65 -10.70
C PRO A 8 3.81 -3.59 -9.98
N GLU A 9 2.99 -3.99 -9.02
CA GLU A 9 2.14 -3.11 -8.20
C GLU A 9 2.98 -2.21 -7.29
N ALA A 10 4.12 -2.70 -6.79
CA ALA A 10 5.05 -1.91 -5.99
C ALA A 10 5.69 -0.80 -6.84
N ILE A 11 6.06 -1.14 -8.08
CA ILE A 11 6.63 -0.19 -9.03
C ILE A 11 5.59 0.88 -9.38
N ALA A 12 4.35 0.46 -9.68
CA ALA A 12 3.26 1.38 -10.00
C ALA A 12 2.98 2.37 -8.86
N LEU A 13 2.95 1.90 -7.61
CA LEU A 13 2.79 2.76 -6.44
C LEU A 13 3.94 3.78 -6.34
N CYS A 14 5.19 3.32 -6.45
CA CYS A 14 6.34 4.22 -6.39
C CYS A 14 6.31 5.28 -7.50
N SER A 15 5.94 4.92 -8.72
CA SER A 15 5.79 5.87 -9.82
C SER A 15 4.77 6.96 -9.52
N ARG A 16 3.64 6.61 -8.88
CA ARG A 16 2.58 7.57 -8.51
C ARG A 16 2.90 8.43 -7.29
N LEU A 17 3.86 8.01 -6.46
CA LEU A 17 4.34 8.79 -5.31
C LEU A 17 5.48 9.73 -5.69
N LEU A 18 6.36 9.29 -6.59
CA LEU A 18 7.57 10.00 -6.99
C LEU A 18 7.35 10.84 -8.26
N GLU A 19 6.24 11.58 -8.27
CA GLU A 19 5.91 12.53 -9.33
C GLU A 19 6.58 13.89 -9.09
N TYR A 20 7.08 14.51 -10.17
CA TYR A 20 7.63 15.87 -10.12
C TYR A 20 6.57 16.90 -9.76
N THR A 21 5.39 16.80 -10.40
CA THR A 21 4.25 17.66 -10.11
C THR A 21 3.66 17.27 -8.75
N PRO A 22 3.75 18.13 -7.71
CA PRO A 22 3.34 17.74 -6.36
C PRO A 22 1.87 17.34 -6.24
N THR A 23 1.00 18.00 -7.02
CA THR A 23 -0.45 17.75 -7.03
C THR A 23 -0.85 16.48 -7.79
N ALA A 24 0.06 15.88 -8.55
CA ALA A 24 -0.19 14.61 -9.23
C ALA A 24 0.13 13.39 -8.34
N ARG A 25 0.79 13.62 -7.19
CA ARG A 25 1.11 12.56 -6.23
C ARG A 25 -0.15 12.05 -5.57
N LEU A 26 -0.19 10.74 -5.30
CA LEU A 26 -1.27 10.16 -4.49
C LEU A 26 -1.26 10.77 -3.10
N THR A 27 -2.46 11.06 -2.59
CA THR A 27 -2.64 11.39 -1.18
C THR A 27 -2.38 10.14 -0.32
N PRO A 28 -2.09 10.31 0.99
CA PRO A 28 -1.84 9.17 1.87
C PRO A 28 -2.99 8.16 1.89
N LEU A 29 -4.24 8.63 1.90
CA LEU A 29 -5.41 7.75 1.95
C LEU A 29 -5.62 7.00 0.62
N GLU A 30 -5.38 7.66 -0.52
CA GLU A 30 -5.41 6.99 -1.83
C GLU A 30 -4.26 5.98 -1.97
N ALA A 31 -3.08 6.28 -1.43
CA ALA A 31 -1.97 5.34 -1.40
C ALA A 31 -2.30 4.10 -0.56
N CYS A 32 -2.94 4.27 0.60
CA CYS A 32 -3.45 3.16 1.40
C CYS A 32 -4.51 2.32 0.67
N ALA A 33 -5.23 2.91 -0.30
CA ALA A 33 -6.22 2.23 -1.15
C ALA A 33 -5.59 1.47 -2.34
N HIS A 34 -4.30 1.67 -2.65
CA HIS A 34 -3.62 1.08 -3.80
C HIS A 34 -3.59 -0.46 -3.77
N SER A 35 -3.60 -1.10 -4.96
CA SER A 35 -3.65 -2.57 -5.12
C SER A 35 -2.45 -3.31 -4.53
N PHE A 36 -1.32 -2.63 -4.40
CA PHE A 36 -0.13 -3.15 -3.70
C PHE A 36 -0.46 -3.61 -2.26
N PHE A 37 -1.47 -3.02 -1.61
CA PHE A 37 -1.91 -3.39 -0.27
C PHE A 37 -3.12 -4.33 -0.24
N ASP A 38 -3.55 -4.90 -1.38
CA ASP A 38 -4.69 -5.82 -1.43
C ASP A 38 -4.45 -7.09 -0.60
N GLU A 39 -3.23 -7.60 -0.56
CA GLU A 39 -2.86 -8.76 0.28
C GLU A 39 -3.16 -8.50 1.76
N LEU A 40 -2.99 -7.26 2.23
CA LEU A 40 -3.29 -6.89 3.62
C LEU A 40 -4.79 -6.90 3.94
N ARG A 41 -5.65 -6.88 2.92
CA ARG A 41 -7.12 -6.93 3.02
C ARG A 41 -7.66 -8.36 2.93
N ASP A 42 -6.85 -9.33 2.55
CA ASP A 42 -7.25 -10.73 2.54
C ASP A 42 -7.52 -11.18 3.99
N PRO A 43 -8.71 -11.70 4.33
CA PRO A 43 -9.01 -12.17 5.68
C PRO A 43 -8.11 -13.32 6.16
N ASN A 44 -7.42 -13.99 5.25
CA ASN A 44 -6.51 -15.11 5.55
C ASN A 44 -5.05 -14.69 5.68
N VAL A 45 -4.73 -13.40 5.49
CA VAL A 45 -3.34 -12.93 5.56
C VAL A 45 -2.78 -13.12 6.98
N LYS A 46 -1.56 -13.62 7.05
CA LYS A 46 -0.82 -13.79 8.29
C LYS A 46 0.58 -13.24 8.10
N LEU A 47 1.17 -12.78 9.20
CA LEU A 47 2.57 -12.44 9.22
C LEU A 47 3.43 -13.69 8.92
N PRO A 48 4.66 -13.54 8.41
CA PRO A 48 5.56 -14.67 8.13
C PRO A 48 5.86 -15.57 9.33
N ASN A 49 5.62 -15.08 10.56
CA ASN A 49 5.75 -15.83 11.80
C ASN A 49 4.45 -16.55 12.23
N GLY A 50 3.40 -16.52 11.41
CA GLY A 50 2.09 -17.14 11.66
C GLY A 50 1.13 -16.31 12.53
N ARG A 51 1.54 -15.14 13.02
CA ARG A 51 0.67 -14.26 13.81
C ARG A 51 -0.30 -13.48 12.92
N ASP A 52 -1.40 -13.03 13.52
CA ASP A 52 -2.33 -12.08 12.91
C ASP A 52 -1.64 -10.76 12.56
N THR A 53 -2.15 -10.10 11.52
CA THR A 53 -1.77 -8.72 11.21
C THR A 53 -2.25 -7.77 12.32
N PRO A 54 -1.56 -6.65 12.53
CA PRO A 54 -2.03 -5.62 13.47
C PRO A 54 -3.36 -5.01 12.99
N ALA A 55 -3.96 -4.13 13.81
CA ALA A 55 -5.14 -3.39 13.37
C ALA A 55 -4.77 -2.47 12.19
N LEU A 56 -5.26 -2.80 10.99
CA LEU A 56 -5.01 -2.04 9.74
C LEU A 56 -6.22 -1.20 9.28
N PHE A 57 -7.42 -1.54 9.76
CA PHE A 57 -8.69 -0.99 9.25
C PHE A 57 -9.49 -0.21 10.30
N ASN A 58 -8.89 0.12 11.43
CA ASN A 58 -9.49 0.89 12.52
C ASN A 58 -9.45 2.41 12.23
N PHE A 59 -9.92 2.81 11.05
CA PHE A 59 -10.01 4.22 10.68
C PHE A 59 -11.07 4.96 11.50
N THR A 60 -10.79 6.20 11.89
CA THR A 60 -11.72 7.07 12.60
C THR A 60 -12.15 8.22 11.71
N THR A 61 -13.35 8.75 11.93
CA THR A 61 -13.75 10.04 11.34
C THR A 61 -12.95 11.14 12.02
N GLN A 62 -12.03 11.76 11.29
CA GLN A 62 -11.27 12.91 11.77
C GLN A 62 -11.99 14.18 11.30
N GLY A 63 -12.50 14.95 12.27
CA GLY A 63 -13.10 16.27 12.05
C GLY A 63 -12.08 17.39 12.10
#